data_AF-A0A2R6KX48-F1
#
_entry.id   AF-A0A2R6KX48-F1
#
_cell.length_a   1.000
_cell.length_b   1.000
_cell.length_c   1.000
_cell.angle_alpha   90.00
_cell.angle_beta   90.00
_cell.angle_gamma   90.00
#
_symmetry.space_group_name_H-M   'P 1'
#
loop_
_entity.id
_entity.type
_entity.pdbx_description
1 polymer ?
#
loop_
_entity_poly.entity_id
_entity_poly.type
_entity_poly.pdbx_seq_one_letter_code
_entity_poly.pdbx_strand_id
1 'polypeptide(L)' 'MRRVGEVVRTAQNLAVVRSPDETCPDIGTGVVDEDLDELGRVVDVFGPVERPYLAVS' A
#
# COMPACT_ATOMS: atom_id res chain seq x y z
N MET A 1 10.30 7.12 6.93
CA MET A 1 9.32 6.08 6.61
C MET A 1 8.00 6.42 7.29
N ARG A 2 6.87 6.20 6.62
CA ARG A 2 5.51 6.45 7.13
C ARG A 2 4.69 5.18 6.91
N ARG A 3 3.83 4.82 7.88
CA ARG A 3 2.94 3.65 7.75
C ARG A 3 1.99 3.85 6.56
N VAL A 4 2.02 2.91 5.61
CA VAL A 4 1.17 2.93 4.41
C VAL A 4 -0.22 2.34 4.64
N GLY A 5 -0.37 1.44 5.62
CA GLY A 5 -1.66 0.84 5.95
C GLY A 5 -1.53 -0.60 6.44
N GLU A 6 -2.61 -1.35 6.26
CA GLU A 6 -2.69 -2.78 6.60
C GLU A 6 -3.14 -3.59 5.37
N VAL A 7 -2.53 -4.77 5.17
CA VAL A 7 -2.94 -5.68 4.12
C VAL A 7 -4.31 -6.26 4.47
N VAL A 8 -5.31 -5.97 3.63
CA VAL A 8 -6.68 -6.46 3.82
C VAL A 8 -7.00 -7.66 2.92
N ARG A 9 -6.20 -7.86 1.86
CA ARG A 9 -6.35 -8.96 0.91
C ARG A 9 -5.07 -9.15 0.11
N THR A 10 -4.83 -10.38 -0.33
CA THR A 10 -3.89 -10.68 -1.41
C THR A 10 -4.65 -11.26 -2.60
N ALA A 11 -4.28 -10.87 -3.81
CA ALA A 11 -4.90 -11.37 -5.04
C ALA A 11 -3.93 -11.26 -6.21
N GLN A 12 -3.78 -12.33 -7.01
CA GLN A 12 -2.94 -12.33 -8.23
C GLN A 12 -1.53 -11.75 -8.02
N ASN A 13 -0.85 -12.14 -6.92
CA ASN A 13 0.46 -11.62 -6.51
C ASN A 13 0.49 -10.12 -6.13
N LEU A 14 -0.66 -9.50 -5.88
CA LEU A 14 -0.75 -8.16 -5.31
C LEU A 14 -1.18 -8.23 -3.85
N ALA A 15 -0.52 -7.45 -3.01
CA ALA A 15 -1.03 -7.09 -1.70
C ALA A 15 -1.93 -5.85 -1.85
N VAL A 16 -3.17 -5.96 -1.38
CA VAL A 16 -4.11 -4.84 -1.30
C VAL A 16 -4.05 -4.29 0.10
N VAL A 17 -3.57 -3.06 0.22
CA VAL A 17 -3.36 -2.35 1.48
C VAL A 17 -4.45 -1.30 1.65
N ARG A 18 -4.99 -1.14 2.85
CA ARG A 18 -5.93 -0.07 3.18
C ARG A 18 -5.20 1.05 3.91
N SER A 19 -5.20 2.26 3.34
CA SER A 19 -4.64 3.44 4.00
C SER A 19 -5.41 3.77 5.29
N PRO A 20 -4.70 4.23 6.35
CA PRO A 20 -5.33 4.62 7.61
C PRO A 20 -6.09 5.96 7.49
N ASP A 21 -5.68 6.81 6.56
CA ASP A 21 -6.16 8.17 6.31
C ASP A 21 -6.18 8.49 4.80
N GLU A 22 -6.35 9.76 4.45
CA GLU A 22 -6.40 10.27 3.06
C GLU A 22 -5.05 10.26 2.33
N THR A 23 -4.00 9.69 2.94
CA THR A 23 -2.67 9.65 2.33
C THR A 23 -2.65 8.75 1.10
N CYS A 24 -2.15 9.34 0.03
CA CYS A 24 -1.92 8.71 -1.26
C CYS A 24 -0.42 8.75 -1.56
N PRO A 25 0.33 7.66 -1.31
CA PRO A 25 1.71 7.54 -1.78
C PRO A 25 1.78 7.58 -3.31
N ASP A 26 2.88 8.10 -3.85
CA ASP A 26 3.12 8.07 -5.29
C ASP A 26 3.31 6.65 -5.79
N ILE A 27 2.92 6.39 -7.05
CA ILE A 27 3.23 5.13 -7.73
C ILE A 27 4.76 4.97 -7.80
N GLY A 28 5.23 3.77 -7.49
CA GLY A 28 6.64 3.42 -7.38
C GLY A 28 7.23 3.61 -5.98
N THR A 29 6.47 4.16 -5.02
CA THR A 29 6.91 4.25 -3.62
C THR A 29 7.21 2.86 -3.07
N GLY A 30 8.41 2.68 -2.51
CA GLY A 30 8.83 1.43 -1.88
C GLY A 30 8.07 1.15 -0.59
N VAL A 31 7.72 -0.11 -0.38
CA VAL A 31 7.01 -0.59 0.81
C VAL A 31 7.90 -1.61 1.50
N VAL A 32 8.04 -1.44 2.81
CA VAL A 32 8.76 -2.35 3.71
C VAL A 32 7.83 -2.79 4.83
N ASP A 33 8.13 -3.92 5.47
CA ASP A 33 7.46 -4.34 6.70
C ASP A 33 8.07 -3.71 7.97
N GLU A 34 7.70 -4.24 9.14
CA GLU A 34 8.17 -3.77 10.44
C GLU A 34 9.65 -4.10 10.73
N ASP A 35 10.19 -5.13 10.09
CA ASP A 35 11.59 -5.54 10.17
C ASP A 35 12.48 -4.86 9.11
N LEU A 36 11.87 -4.00 8.28
CA LEU A 36 12.47 -3.27 7.16
C LEU A 36 12.83 -4.15 5.96
N ASP A 37 12.20 -5.31 5.83
CA ASP A 37 12.32 -6.13 4.64
C ASP A 37 11.50 -5.52 3.50
N GLU A 38 12.11 -5.45 2.30
CA GLU A 38 11.44 -4.93 1.11
C GLU A 38 10.30 -5.86 0.68
N LEU A 39 9.07 -5.33 0.67
CA LEU A 39 7.88 -6.06 0.24
C LEU A 39 7.52 -5.80 -1.22
N GLY A 40 7.95 -4.66 -1.78
CA GLY A 40 7.63 -4.28 -3.15
C GLY A 40 7.40 -2.79 -3.32
N ARG A 41 6.61 -2.42 -4.33
CA ARG A 41 6.28 -1.02 -4.63
C ARG A 41 4.80 -0.81 -4.88
N VAL A 42 4.32 0.39 -4.58
CA VAL A 42 2.95 0.81 -4.93
C VAL A 42 2.82 0.85 -6.46
N VAL A 43 1.89 0.07 -7.01
CA VAL A 43 1.63 0.03 -8.46
C VAL A 43 0.31 0.67 -8.85
N ASP A 44 -0.61 0.85 -7.90
CA ASP A 44 -1.88 1.55 -8.13
C ASP A 44 -2.45 2.11 -6.81
N VAL A 45 -3.27 3.16 -6.93
CA VAL A 45 -4.01 3.77 -5.81
C VAL A 45 -5.45 4.03 -6.25
N PHE A 46 -6.41 3.44 -5.53
CA PHE A 46 -7.81 3.44 -5.97
C PHE A 46 -8.81 3.44 -4.80
N GLY A 47 -10.08 3.71 -5.10
CA GLY A 47 -11.18 3.72 -4.13
C GLY A 47 -11.44 5.11 -3.50
N PRO A 48 -12.10 5.17 -2.33
CA PRO A 48 -12.49 6.42 -1.68
C PRO A 48 -11.27 7.26 -1.28
N VAL A 49 -11.32 8.57 -1.53
CA VAL A 49 -10.19 9.49 -1.31
C VAL A 49 -9.86 9.67 0.17
N GLU A 50 -10.83 9.50 1.07
CA GLU A 50 -10.63 9.66 2.51
C GLU A 50 -9.79 8.52 3.10
N ARG A 51 -9.84 7.34 2.48
CA ARG A 51 -9.11 6.13 2.87
C ARG A 51 -8.90 5.24 1.63
N PRO A 52 -7.92 5.52 0.77
CA PRO A 52 -7.71 4.77 -0.45
C PRO A 52 -7.20 3.35 -0.18
N TYR A 53 -7.30 2.51 -1.21
CA TYR A 53 -6.61 1.24 -1.29
C TYR A 53 -5.34 1.41 -2.14
N LEU A 54 -4.28 0.70 -1.75
CA LEU A 54 -3.01 0.65 -2.48
C LEU A 54 -2.80 -0.78 -2.97
N ALA A 55 -2.35 -0.94 -4.22
CA ALA A 55 -1.87 -2.20 -4.74
C ALA A 55 -0.33 -2.23 -4.65
N VAL A 56 0.23 -3.31 -4.10
CA VAL A 56 1.68 -3.51 -3.96
C VAL A 56 2.09 -4.82 -4.60
N SER A 57 3.13 -4.80 -5.45
CA SER A 57 3.75 -5.97 -6.07
C SER A 57 5.27 -5.96 -5.92
#